data_AF-A0A7W8HVK8-F1
#
_entry.id   AF-A0A7W8HVK8-F1
#
_cell.length_a   1.000
_cell.length_b   1.000
_cell.length_c   1.000
_cell.angle_alpha   90.00
_cell.angle_beta   90.00
_cell.angle_gamma   90.00
#
_symmetry.space_group_name_H-M   'P 1'
#
loop_
_entity.id
_entity.type
_entity.pdbx_description
1 polymer ?
#
loop_
_entity_poly.entity_id
_entity_poly.type
_entity_poly.pdbx_seq_one_letter_code
_entity_poly.pdbx_strand_id
1 'polypeptide(L)'
;MIWEGAEVLLARLERWRPGGWVEHAGGGLQVCHTPKEGSHAYLHWLYPGLSEERLAQTEAVYDRPLPAEYRRYLGWSNGGCFFAGHLGLNGSHIREAARDPLDRSGVGIGQPISLDHGNLFGRPAGAPATAWMIGHISGWSGQGSLLLHQSGEVRLCSNTDAGDVAAVWGSFGEMLLAEFDRMGALVGDRGEALVEYVQFLPEGGRRWEQPPKRRWSLRSLLGG
;
A
#
# COMPACT_ATOMS: atom_id res chain seq x y z
N MET A 1 9.09 -1.69 20.45
CA MET A 1 8.31 -0.45 20.66
C MET A 1 7.27 -0.41 19.55
N ILE A 2 5.98 -0.33 19.89
CA ILE A 2 4.89 -0.29 18.91
C ILE A 2 4.94 1.04 18.15
N TRP A 3 4.58 1.06 16.86
CA TRP A 3 4.48 2.30 16.09
C TRP A 3 3.38 3.22 16.65
N GLU A 4 3.70 4.50 16.84
CA GLU A 4 2.85 5.47 17.57
C GLU A 4 1.46 5.66 16.93
N GLY A 5 1.34 5.49 15.61
CA GLY A 5 0.06 5.60 14.91
C GLY A 5 -0.84 4.35 14.97
N ALA A 6 -0.38 3.25 15.59
CA ALA A 6 -1.08 1.96 15.54
C ALA A 6 -2.48 2.04 16.16
N GLU A 7 -2.61 2.61 17.36
CA GLU A 7 -3.90 2.72 18.05
C GLU A 7 -4.89 3.59 17.29
N VAL A 8 -4.41 4.71 16.72
CA VAL A 8 -5.24 5.61 15.91
C VAL A 8 -5.73 4.92 14.64
N LEU A 9 -4.86 4.20 13.95
CA LEU A 9 -5.23 3.48 12.73
C LEU A 9 -6.23 2.35 13.02
N LEU A 10 -6.01 1.57 14.09
CA LEU A 10 -6.96 0.53 14.52
C LEU A 10 -8.31 1.13 14.90
N ALA A 11 -8.35 2.25 15.62
CA ALA A 11 -9.58 2.94 15.96
C ALA A 11 -10.35 3.44 14.72
N ARG A 12 -9.66 3.79 13.63
CA ARG A 12 -10.33 4.17 12.37
C ARG A 12 -10.85 2.96 11.60
N LEU A 13 -10.16 1.82 11.66
CA LEU A 13 -10.61 0.57 11.06
C LEU A 13 -11.92 0.05 11.68
N GLU A 14 -12.19 0.38 12.94
CA GLU A 14 -13.43 0.00 13.65
C GLU A 14 -14.70 0.39 12.90
N ARG A 15 -14.66 1.47 12.11
CA ARG A 15 -15.77 1.88 11.25
C ARG A 15 -16.30 0.73 10.38
N TRP A 16 -15.41 -0.11 9.85
CA TRP A 16 -15.77 -1.21 8.96
C TRP A 16 -15.80 -2.58 9.64
N ARG A 17 -15.68 -2.65 10.98
CA ARG A 17 -15.86 -3.89 11.74
C ARG A 17 -17.17 -4.62 11.42
N PRO A 18 -18.33 -3.96 11.21
CA PRO A 18 -19.57 -4.66 10.84
C PRO A 18 -19.52 -5.39 9.49
N GLY A 19 -18.56 -5.06 8.61
CA GLY A 19 -18.30 -5.78 7.37
C GLY A 19 -17.46 -7.05 7.57
N GLY A 20 -16.89 -7.26 8.74
CA GLY A 20 -16.03 -8.41 9.08
C GLY A 20 -14.74 -7.97 9.77
N TRP A 21 -14.27 -8.78 10.72
CA TRP A 21 -13.03 -8.56 11.46
C TRP A 21 -12.39 -9.92 11.75
N VAL A 22 -11.28 -10.21 11.08
CA VAL A 22 -10.61 -11.51 11.16
C VAL A 22 -9.16 -11.28 11.58
N GLU A 23 -8.85 -11.68 12.80
CA GLU A 23 -7.50 -11.67 13.35
C GLU A 23 -6.78 -12.97 13.01
N HIS A 24 -5.49 -12.85 12.72
CA HIS A 24 -4.58 -13.93 12.40
C HIS A 24 -3.44 -13.97 13.40
N ALA A 25 -2.78 -15.13 13.49
CA ALA A 25 -1.60 -15.28 14.33
C ALA A 25 -0.52 -14.22 13.99
N GLY A 26 0.20 -13.75 15.01
CA GLY A 26 1.25 -12.73 14.83
C GLY A 26 0.73 -11.32 14.57
N GLY A 27 -0.56 -11.05 14.79
CA GLY A 27 -1.14 -9.70 14.68
C GLY A 27 -1.60 -9.33 13.27
N GLY A 28 -1.73 -10.29 12.36
CA GLY A 28 -2.38 -10.05 11.08
C GLY A 28 -3.87 -9.75 11.24
N LEU A 29 -4.43 -8.90 10.39
CA LEU A 29 -5.82 -8.48 10.46
C LEU A 29 -6.41 -8.26 9.07
N GLN A 30 -7.61 -8.78 8.85
CA GLN A 30 -8.46 -8.44 7.70
C GLN A 30 -9.75 -7.77 8.18
N VAL A 31 -10.11 -6.65 7.55
CA VAL A 31 -11.30 -5.86 7.93
C VAL A 31 -12.19 -5.65 6.71
N CYS A 32 -13.51 -5.83 6.93
CA CYS A 32 -14.57 -5.67 5.95
C CYS A 32 -14.47 -6.60 4.74
N HIS A 33 -15.11 -7.77 4.81
CA HIS A 33 -15.17 -8.72 3.71
C HIS A 33 -16.05 -8.16 2.59
N THR A 34 -15.49 -8.09 1.38
CA THR A 34 -16.12 -7.52 0.18
C THR A 34 -16.34 -8.59 -0.91
N PRO A 35 -17.23 -9.57 -0.69
CA PRO A 35 -17.36 -10.74 -1.56
C PRO A 35 -17.78 -10.44 -3.00
N LYS A 36 -18.33 -9.25 -3.26
CA LYS A 36 -18.65 -8.78 -4.62
C LYS A 36 -17.39 -8.55 -5.47
N GLU A 37 -16.27 -8.18 -4.84
CA GLU A 37 -14.97 -7.95 -5.50
C GLU A 37 -14.15 -9.24 -5.61
N GLY A 38 -14.45 -10.23 -4.77
CA GLY A 38 -13.86 -11.56 -4.82
C GLY A 38 -14.14 -12.36 -3.55
N SER A 39 -14.14 -13.70 -3.64
CA SER A 39 -14.51 -14.56 -2.51
C SER A 39 -13.61 -14.40 -1.27
N HIS A 40 -12.37 -13.93 -1.45
CA HIS A 40 -11.40 -13.67 -0.39
C HIS A 40 -11.03 -12.19 -0.26
N ALA A 41 -11.80 -11.29 -0.89
CA ALA A 41 -11.50 -9.86 -0.89
C ALA A 41 -11.90 -9.21 0.45
N TYR A 42 -11.00 -8.41 0.99
CA TYR A 42 -11.26 -7.54 2.14
C TYR A 42 -10.85 -6.12 1.80
N LEU A 43 -11.53 -5.15 2.40
CA LEU A 43 -11.23 -3.73 2.21
C LEU A 43 -9.86 -3.36 2.79
N HIS A 44 -9.50 -3.93 3.95
CA HIS A 44 -8.23 -3.67 4.60
C HIS A 44 -7.52 -4.95 5.04
N TRP A 45 -6.19 -4.93 4.91
CA TRP A 45 -5.28 -5.99 5.30
C TRP A 45 -4.08 -5.37 6.03
N LEU A 46 -3.80 -5.89 7.21
CA LEU A 46 -2.55 -5.67 7.94
C LEU A 46 -1.86 -7.02 8.09
N TYR A 47 -0.60 -7.11 7.70
CA TYR A 47 0.15 -8.37 7.80
C TYR A 47 0.81 -8.50 9.18
N PRO A 48 1.12 -9.72 9.63
CA PRO A 48 1.89 -9.93 10.85
C PRO A 48 3.18 -9.10 10.87
N GLY A 49 3.51 -8.49 12.01
CA GLY A 49 4.69 -7.66 12.17
C GLY A 49 6.01 -8.44 12.05
N LEU A 50 7.08 -7.74 11.66
CA LEU A 50 8.42 -8.31 11.57
C LEU A 50 9.13 -8.33 12.92
N SER A 51 9.93 -9.37 13.17
CA SER A 51 10.86 -9.39 14.29
C SER A 51 12.06 -8.45 14.03
N GLU A 52 12.79 -8.08 15.10
CA GLU A 52 14.01 -7.27 14.99
C GLU A 52 15.08 -7.93 14.09
N GLU A 53 15.19 -9.26 14.13
CA GLU A 53 16.08 -10.00 13.23
C GLU A 53 15.67 -9.83 11.77
N ARG A 54 14.37 -9.89 11.47
CA ARG A 54 13.87 -9.70 10.10
C ARG A 54 14.02 -8.26 9.61
N LEU A 55 13.83 -7.29 10.50
CA LEU A 55 14.10 -5.89 10.18
C LEU A 55 15.57 -5.71 9.83
N ALA A 56 16.49 -6.26 10.63
CA ALA A 56 17.93 -6.20 10.35
C ALA A 56 18.32 -6.92 9.04
N GLN A 57 17.75 -8.10 8.76
CA GLN A 57 17.95 -8.81 7.49
C GLN A 57 17.44 -7.97 6.30
N THR A 58 16.31 -7.27 6.48
CA THR A 58 15.76 -6.38 5.46
C THR A 58 16.76 -5.27 5.16
N GLU A 59 17.25 -4.57 6.18
CA GLU A 59 18.25 -3.51 6.02
C GLU A 59 19.54 -4.01 5.33
N ALA A 60 19.96 -5.25 5.63
CA ALA A 60 21.11 -5.88 5.00
C ALA A 60 20.91 -6.19 3.51
N VAL A 61 19.71 -6.64 3.09
CA VAL A 61 19.42 -6.95 1.68
C VAL A 61 19.54 -5.70 0.79
N TYR A 62 19.14 -4.54 1.30
CA TYR A 62 19.19 -3.28 0.55
C TYR A 62 20.45 -2.45 0.83
N ASP A 63 21.37 -2.97 1.65
CA ASP A 63 22.60 -2.30 2.09
C ASP A 63 22.37 -0.86 2.60
N ARG A 64 21.25 -0.64 3.32
CA ARG A 64 20.89 0.67 3.87
C ARG A 64 19.83 0.55 4.98
N PRO A 65 19.83 1.46 5.96
CA PRO A 65 18.85 1.43 7.04
C PRO A 65 17.45 1.81 6.56
N LEU A 66 16.44 1.20 7.18
CA LEU A 66 15.05 1.60 7.04
C LEU A 66 14.85 2.93 7.81
N PRO A 67 14.07 3.87 7.28
CA PRO A 67 13.70 5.06 8.03
C PRO A 67 13.01 4.67 9.34
N ALA A 68 13.41 5.30 10.46
CA ALA A 68 13.14 4.80 11.81
C ALA A 68 11.64 4.59 12.09
N GLU A 69 10.78 5.50 11.62
CA GLU A 69 9.33 5.36 11.81
C GLU A 69 8.77 4.19 11.02
N TYR A 70 9.19 4.02 9.76
CA TYR A 70 8.73 2.93 8.91
C TYR A 70 9.27 1.57 9.38
N ARG A 71 10.48 1.53 9.96
CA ARG A 71 11.01 0.35 10.64
C ARG A 71 10.12 -0.07 11.81
N ARG A 72 9.66 0.89 12.63
CA ARG A 72 8.69 0.62 13.71
C ARG A 72 7.35 0.16 13.16
N TYR A 73 6.87 0.77 12.08
CA TYR A 73 5.66 0.33 11.39
C TYR A 73 5.79 -1.12 10.93
N LEU A 74 6.87 -1.51 10.25
CA LEU A 74 7.08 -2.88 9.78
C LEU A 74 7.18 -3.90 10.91
N GLY A 75 7.70 -3.50 12.08
CA GLY A 75 7.68 -4.33 13.29
C GLY A 75 6.28 -4.52 13.87
N TRP A 76 5.36 -3.58 13.62
CA TRP A 76 3.96 -3.69 14.02
C TRP A 76 3.12 -4.43 12.96
N SER A 77 3.27 -4.07 11.68
CA SER A 77 2.64 -4.72 10.54
C SER A 77 3.57 -4.72 9.33
N ASN A 78 3.84 -5.90 8.77
CA ASN A 78 4.74 -6.05 7.62
C ASN A 78 4.09 -5.59 6.31
N GLY A 79 3.87 -4.28 6.15
CA GLY A 79 3.14 -3.70 5.02
C GLY A 79 1.65 -3.59 5.31
N GLY A 80 0.85 -3.34 4.28
CA GLY A 80 -0.59 -3.19 4.43
C GLY A 80 -1.28 -2.92 3.10
N CYS A 81 -2.56 -3.27 3.03
CA CYS A 81 -3.41 -3.00 1.88
C CYS A 81 -4.68 -2.35 2.39
N PHE A 82 -4.93 -1.09 2.06
CA PHE A 82 -6.09 -0.35 2.53
C PHE A 82 -6.96 0.10 1.35
N PHE A 83 -8.27 0.18 1.60
CA PHE A 83 -9.26 0.60 0.62
C PHE A 83 -9.17 -0.24 -0.66
N ALA A 84 -9.23 -1.56 -0.51
CA ALA A 84 -9.13 -2.53 -1.60
C ALA A 84 -7.88 -2.37 -2.49
N GLY A 85 -6.78 -1.88 -1.89
CA GLY A 85 -5.48 -1.74 -2.57
C GLY A 85 -5.21 -0.38 -3.20
N HIS A 86 -6.14 0.57 -3.06
CA HIS A 86 -5.92 1.96 -3.45
C HIS A 86 -4.80 2.64 -2.65
N LEU A 87 -4.56 2.20 -1.41
CA LEU A 87 -3.36 2.54 -0.65
C LEU A 87 -2.64 1.24 -0.27
N GLY A 88 -1.48 1.01 -0.88
CA GLY A 88 -0.61 -0.13 -0.56
C GLY A 88 0.65 0.33 0.17
N LEU A 89 1.02 -0.38 1.23
CA LEU A 89 2.30 -0.25 1.91
C LEU A 89 3.09 -1.54 1.75
N ASN A 90 4.33 -1.40 1.28
CA ASN A 90 5.21 -2.51 0.99
C ASN A 90 5.74 -3.15 2.27
N GLY A 91 5.88 -4.46 2.28
CA GLY A 91 6.51 -5.24 3.33
C GLY A 91 7.78 -5.94 2.84
N SER A 92 8.51 -6.52 3.79
CA SER A 92 9.64 -7.40 3.51
C SER A 92 9.17 -8.81 3.15
N HIS A 93 9.78 -9.38 2.12
CA HIS A 93 9.52 -10.74 1.63
C HIS A 93 10.57 -11.76 2.09
N ILE A 94 11.48 -11.38 3.00
CA ILE A 94 12.60 -12.24 3.38
C ILE A 94 12.06 -13.55 3.94
N ARG A 95 12.16 -14.58 3.11
CA ARG A 95 11.76 -15.95 3.44
C ARG A 95 12.71 -16.44 4.52
N GLU A 96 12.18 -17.07 5.55
CA GLU A 96 13.04 -17.84 6.44
C GLU A 96 13.74 -18.89 5.60
N ALA A 97 15.07 -18.88 5.59
CA ALA A 97 15.83 -20.03 5.16
C ALA A 97 15.49 -21.14 6.17
N ALA A 98 14.54 -22.00 5.78
CA ALA A 98 14.06 -23.17 6.51
C ALA A 98 13.31 -22.90 7.83
N ARG A 99 11.99 -23.13 7.80
CA ARG A 99 11.07 -23.46 8.93
C ARG A 99 10.06 -22.41 9.43
N ASP A 100 9.69 -21.42 8.63
CA ASP A 100 8.34 -20.83 8.76
C ASP A 100 7.46 -21.34 7.61
N PRO A 101 6.60 -22.34 7.84
CA PRO A 101 5.48 -22.57 6.95
C PRO A 101 4.48 -21.44 7.24
N LEU A 102 4.72 -20.27 6.66
CA LEU A 102 3.61 -19.48 6.14
C LEU A 102 2.95 -20.39 5.11
N ASP A 103 2.05 -21.22 5.60
CA ASP A 103 1.27 -22.18 4.85
C ASP A 103 0.58 -21.41 3.72
N ARG A 104 1.14 -21.52 2.53
CA ARG A 104 0.60 -20.91 1.31
C ARG A 104 -0.59 -21.68 0.75
N SER A 105 -0.90 -22.83 1.36
CA SER A 105 -2.01 -23.71 0.97
C SER A 105 -3.28 -23.48 1.80
N GLY A 106 -3.18 -22.74 2.92
CA GLY A 106 -4.32 -22.33 3.74
C GLY A 106 -4.97 -21.03 3.28
N VAL A 107 -6.26 -20.87 3.59
CA VAL A 107 -7.00 -19.59 3.53
C VAL A 107 -6.45 -18.66 4.63
N GLY A 108 -5.27 -18.10 4.39
CA GLY A 108 -4.58 -17.16 5.29
C GLY A 108 -4.58 -15.73 4.74
N ILE A 109 -3.93 -14.82 5.47
CA ILE A 109 -3.83 -13.39 5.09
C ILE A 109 -2.88 -13.11 3.91
N GLY A 110 -2.24 -14.14 3.33
CA GLY A 110 -1.36 -13.98 2.17
C GLY A 110 0.01 -13.36 2.51
N GLN A 111 0.57 -12.59 1.58
CA GLN A 111 1.86 -11.90 1.71
C GLN A 111 1.67 -10.42 1.38
N PRO A 112 2.46 -9.51 1.97
CA PRO A 112 2.45 -8.10 1.58
C PRO A 112 2.96 -7.90 0.16
N ILE A 113 2.87 -6.68 -0.34
CA ILE A 113 3.58 -6.28 -1.57
C ILE A 113 5.06 -6.11 -1.24
N SER A 114 5.97 -6.64 -2.06
CA SER A 114 7.41 -6.60 -1.73
C SER A 114 8.01 -5.20 -1.85
N LEU A 115 8.85 -4.82 -0.89
CA LEU A 115 9.79 -3.71 -1.00
C LEU A 115 10.73 -3.83 -2.21
N ASP A 116 10.96 -5.05 -2.74
CA ASP A 116 11.88 -5.28 -3.85
C ASP A 116 11.46 -4.53 -5.13
N HIS A 117 10.17 -4.49 -5.43
CA HIS A 117 9.67 -3.91 -6.68
C HIS A 117 10.13 -2.47 -6.84
N GLY A 118 9.94 -1.64 -5.81
CA GLY A 118 10.27 -0.22 -5.87
C GLY A 118 11.71 0.12 -5.52
N ASN A 119 12.46 -0.82 -4.94
CA ASN A 119 13.80 -0.55 -4.39
C ASN A 119 14.93 -1.30 -5.10
N LEU A 120 14.63 -2.34 -5.89
CA LEU A 120 15.61 -3.08 -6.70
C LEU A 120 15.34 -3.02 -8.21
N PHE A 121 14.07 -3.02 -8.64
CA PHE A 121 13.72 -3.26 -10.05
C PHE A 121 13.06 -2.10 -10.78
N GLY A 122 12.06 -1.47 -10.17
CA GLY A 122 11.08 -0.58 -10.81
C GLY A 122 10.99 0.78 -10.15
N ARG A 123 12.15 1.37 -9.85
CA ARG A 123 12.24 2.62 -9.13
C ARG A 123 11.98 3.82 -10.07
N PRO A 124 11.16 4.83 -9.67
CA PRO A 124 10.89 5.98 -10.52
C PRO A 124 12.17 6.74 -10.91
N ALA A 125 12.23 7.25 -12.14
CA ALA A 125 13.38 8.01 -12.62
C ALA A 125 13.60 9.25 -11.74
N GLY A 126 14.86 9.58 -11.46
CA GLY A 126 15.22 10.74 -10.64
C GLY A 126 14.98 10.59 -9.14
N ALA A 127 14.46 9.46 -8.65
CA ALA A 127 14.32 9.24 -7.22
C ALA A 127 15.72 9.25 -6.55
N PRO A 128 15.93 9.87 -5.36
CA PRO A 128 17.22 9.89 -4.66
C PRO A 128 17.58 8.54 -4.04
N ALA A 129 18.77 7.97 -4.32
CA ALA A 129 19.14 6.59 -3.94
C ALA A 129 18.95 6.24 -2.44
N THR A 130 18.91 7.23 -1.56
CA THR A 130 18.68 7.08 -0.12
C THR A 130 17.20 6.97 0.26
N ALA A 131 16.28 7.37 -0.62
CA ALA A 131 14.84 7.29 -0.42
C ALA A 131 14.33 5.86 -0.69
N TRP A 132 13.36 5.44 0.12
CA TRP A 132 12.70 4.15 0.04
C TRP A 132 11.36 4.29 -0.68
N MET A 133 11.09 3.42 -1.65
CA MET A 133 9.74 3.27 -2.18
C MET A 133 8.94 2.35 -1.26
N ILE A 134 8.12 2.94 -0.41
CA ILE A 134 7.42 2.27 0.69
C ILE A 134 5.99 1.85 0.37
N GLY A 135 5.50 2.18 -0.83
CA GLY A 135 4.13 1.87 -1.19
C GLY A 135 3.66 2.61 -2.43
N HIS A 136 2.36 2.64 -2.61
CA HIS A 136 1.70 3.30 -3.72
C HIS A 136 0.32 3.83 -3.33
N ILE A 137 -0.16 4.79 -4.14
CA ILE A 137 -1.56 5.17 -4.17
C ILE A 137 -2.05 5.04 -5.61
N SER A 138 -3.15 4.33 -5.83
CA SER A 138 -3.71 4.10 -7.16
C SER A 138 -5.12 4.68 -7.30
N GLY A 139 -5.41 5.16 -8.49
CA GLY A 139 -6.75 5.55 -8.91
C GLY A 139 -7.39 4.44 -9.73
N TRP A 140 -7.92 4.77 -10.90
CA TRP A 140 -8.47 3.79 -11.84
C TRP A 140 -7.39 3.11 -12.67
N SER A 141 -6.56 3.91 -13.34
CA SER A 141 -5.46 3.45 -14.20
C SER A 141 -4.13 4.10 -13.83
N GLY A 142 -4.19 5.25 -13.15
CA GLY A 142 -3.02 5.94 -12.61
C GLY A 142 -2.54 5.33 -11.30
N GLN A 143 -1.23 5.32 -11.11
CA GLN A 143 -0.58 4.90 -9.87
C GLN A 143 0.59 5.82 -9.56
N GLY A 144 0.64 6.31 -8.32
CA GLY A 144 1.79 7.00 -7.76
C GLY A 144 2.60 6.13 -6.82
N SER A 145 3.88 6.43 -6.72
CA SER A 145 4.82 5.78 -5.80
C SER A 145 5.02 6.65 -4.56
N LEU A 146 4.94 6.02 -3.37
CA LEU A 146 5.26 6.67 -2.10
C LEU A 146 6.75 6.54 -1.82
N LEU A 147 7.48 7.65 -1.89
CA LEU A 147 8.90 7.74 -1.59
C LEU A 147 9.10 8.32 -0.19
N LEU A 148 9.66 7.53 0.72
CA LEU A 148 10.03 7.95 2.07
C LEU A 148 11.52 8.29 2.14
N HIS A 149 11.82 9.52 2.51
CA HIS A 149 13.17 10.03 2.69
C HIS A 149 13.69 9.71 4.09
N GLN A 150 15.00 9.68 4.26
CA GLN A 150 15.65 9.48 5.57
C GLN A 150 15.34 10.62 6.56
N SER A 151 14.95 11.79 6.06
CA SER A 151 14.44 12.91 6.88
C SER A 151 13.07 12.64 7.50
N GLY A 152 12.36 11.60 7.05
CA GLY A 152 10.97 11.32 7.44
C GLY A 152 9.93 11.80 6.42
N GLU A 153 10.30 12.73 5.53
CA GLU A 153 9.39 13.26 4.51
C GLU A 153 8.92 12.16 3.55
N VAL A 154 7.61 12.14 3.27
CA VAL A 154 7.01 11.25 2.27
C VAL A 154 6.56 12.08 1.07
N ARG A 155 6.86 11.60 -0.14
CA ARG A 155 6.38 12.17 -1.39
C ARG A 155 5.56 11.14 -2.16
N LEU A 156 4.40 11.53 -2.66
CA LEU A 156 3.72 10.79 -3.71
C LEU A 156 4.15 11.37 -5.05
N CYS A 157 4.85 10.59 -5.86
CA CYS A 157 5.27 10.97 -7.21
C CYS A 157 4.70 10.04 -8.27
N SER A 158 4.81 10.43 -9.54
CA SER A 158 4.53 9.52 -10.65
C SER A 158 5.37 8.25 -10.49
N ASN A 159 4.79 7.10 -10.84
CA ASN A 159 5.51 5.82 -10.83
C ASN A 159 6.67 5.76 -11.85
N THR A 160 6.72 6.69 -12.79
CA THR A 160 7.76 6.78 -13.82
C THR A 160 8.76 7.92 -13.60
N ASP A 161 8.35 9.00 -12.91
CA ASP A 161 9.16 10.20 -12.69
C ASP A 161 9.00 10.73 -11.27
N ALA A 162 10.08 10.69 -10.47
CA ALA A 162 10.09 11.18 -9.09
C ALA A 162 10.03 12.71 -8.97
N GLY A 163 10.32 13.45 -10.05
CA GLY A 163 10.16 14.90 -10.12
C GLY A 163 8.71 15.34 -10.27
N ASP A 164 7.85 14.46 -10.81
CA ASP A 164 6.43 14.71 -10.98
C ASP A 164 5.68 14.41 -9.66
N VAL A 165 5.75 15.34 -8.71
CA VAL A 165 5.20 15.18 -7.34
C VAL A 165 3.74 15.63 -7.26
N ALA A 166 2.89 14.79 -6.67
CA ALA A 166 1.46 15.07 -6.44
C ALA A 166 1.15 15.54 -5.02
N ALA A 167 1.87 15.05 -4.03
CA ALA A 167 1.65 15.37 -2.62
C ALA A 167 2.93 15.14 -1.80
N VAL A 168 3.06 15.85 -0.68
CA VAL A 168 4.18 15.77 0.25
C VAL A 168 3.64 15.81 1.67
N TRP A 169 4.20 14.99 2.55
CA TRP A 169 3.89 14.95 3.98
C TRP A 169 5.19 14.99 4.80
N GLY A 170 5.14 15.54 6.01
CA GLY A 170 6.32 15.69 6.87
C GLY A 170 6.81 14.40 7.51
N SER A 171 5.93 13.40 7.66
CA SER A 171 6.26 12.09 8.22
C SER A 171 5.49 10.94 7.57
N PHE A 172 5.90 9.70 7.86
CA PHE A 172 5.16 8.52 7.43
C PHE A 172 3.80 8.44 8.13
N GLY A 173 3.75 8.70 9.44
CA GLY A 173 2.51 8.67 10.19
C GLY A 173 1.52 9.75 9.75
N GLU A 174 1.98 10.96 9.45
CA GLU A 174 1.14 12.01 8.88
C GLU A 174 0.53 11.56 7.55
N MET A 175 1.34 11.02 6.64
CA MET A 175 0.87 10.52 5.34
C MET A 175 -0.18 9.43 5.49
N LEU A 176 0.15 8.36 6.23
CA LEU A 176 -0.75 7.22 6.37
C LEU A 176 -2.06 7.64 7.01
N LEU A 177 -2.01 8.46 8.07
CA LEU A 177 -3.20 8.87 8.76
C LEU A 177 -4.04 9.86 7.94
N ALA A 178 -3.44 10.82 7.24
CA ALA A 178 -4.16 11.76 6.40
C ALA A 178 -4.83 11.06 5.20
N GLU A 179 -4.11 10.16 4.54
CA GLU A 179 -4.66 9.43 3.39
C GLU A 179 -5.70 8.40 3.80
N PHE A 180 -5.57 7.80 4.99
CA PHE A 180 -6.60 6.94 5.52
C PHE A 180 -7.92 7.69 5.77
N ASP A 181 -7.85 8.89 6.36
CA ASP A 181 -9.05 9.71 6.57
C ASP A 181 -9.64 10.19 5.24
N ARG A 182 -8.79 10.64 4.31
CA ARG A 182 -9.21 11.11 2.99
C ARG A 182 -9.91 10.01 2.19
N MET A 183 -9.30 8.83 2.09
CA MET A 183 -9.89 7.69 1.36
C MET A 183 -11.07 7.07 2.11
N GLY A 184 -11.07 7.12 3.44
CA GLY A 184 -12.21 6.70 4.25
C GLY A 184 -13.48 7.47 3.92
N ALA A 185 -13.39 8.76 3.60
CA ALA A 185 -14.54 9.56 3.16
C ALA A 185 -15.08 9.15 1.77
N LEU A 186 -14.32 8.37 0.99
CA LEU A 186 -14.68 7.92 -0.37
C LEU A 186 -15.35 6.54 -0.37
N VAL A 187 -15.40 5.87 0.78
CA VAL A 187 -15.86 4.49 0.92
C VAL A 187 -17.00 4.42 1.93
N GLY A 188 -18.05 3.68 1.58
CA GLY A 188 -19.19 3.42 2.45
C GLY A 188 -18.85 2.44 3.56
N ASP A 189 -19.78 2.25 4.50
CA ASP A 189 -19.54 1.43 5.69
C ASP A 189 -19.47 -0.08 5.39
N ARG A 190 -19.79 -0.50 4.16
CA ARG A 190 -19.67 -1.90 3.68
C ARG A 190 -18.52 -2.07 2.68
N GLY A 191 -17.65 -1.08 2.55
CA GLY A 191 -16.46 -1.13 1.70
C GLY A 191 -16.70 -0.82 0.22
N GLU A 192 -17.91 -0.41 -0.14
CA GLU A 192 -18.25 0.05 -1.48
C GLU A 192 -17.67 1.45 -1.75
N ALA A 193 -17.12 1.65 -2.95
CA ALA A 193 -16.71 2.98 -3.37
C ALA A 193 -17.96 3.87 -3.59
N LEU A 194 -17.91 5.08 -3.04
CA LEU A 194 -18.96 6.11 -3.19
C LEU A 194 -18.69 7.05 -4.37
N VAL A 195 -17.51 6.89 -4.99
CA VAL A 195 -16.97 7.78 -6.02
C VAL A 195 -16.21 6.98 -7.06
N GLU A 196 -15.91 7.62 -8.20
CA GLU A 196 -15.02 7.08 -9.21
C GLU A 196 -13.60 6.85 -8.68
N TYR A 197 -12.94 5.77 -9.13
CA TYR A 197 -11.64 5.36 -8.60
C TYR A 197 -10.53 6.40 -8.74
N VAL A 198 -10.60 7.31 -9.72
CA VAL A 198 -9.67 8.46 -9.83
C VAL A 198 -9.60 9.31 -8.56
N GLN A 199 -10.69 9.39 -7.78
CA GLN A 199 -10.75 10.20 -6.56
C GLN A 199 -9.86 9.64 -5.44
N PHE A 200 -9.46 8.35 -5.51
CA PHE A 200 -8.49 7.77 -4.59
C PHE A 200 -7.08 8.28 -4.83
N LEU A 201 -6.76 8.88 -5.98
CA LEU A 201 -5.55 9.69 -6.08
C LEU A 201 -5.77 11.06 -5.42
N PRO A 202 -4.78 11.57 -4.64
CA PRO A 202 -4.76 12.96 -4.24
C PRO A 202 -4.91 13.88 -5.46
N GLU A 203 -5.45 15.08 -5.26
CA GLU A 203 -5.79 15.99 -6.36
C GLU A 203 -4.66 16.15 -7.39
N GLY A 204 -3.43 16.35 -6.93
CA GLY A 204 -2.26 16.42 -7.80
C GLY A 204 -2.08 15.16 -8.66
N GLY A 205 -2.25 13.97 -8.10
CA GLY A 205 -1.98 12.69 -8.77
C GLY A 205 -3.01 12.31 -9.82
N ARG A 206 -4.20 12.93 -9.82
CA ARG A 206 -5.28 12.63 -10.77
C ARG A 206 -4.89 12.88 -12.22
N ARG A 207 -3.88 13.73 -12.47
CA ARG A 207 -3.29 13.96 -13.80
C ARG A 207 -2.65 12.72 -14.42
N TRP A 208 -2.33 11.70 -13.61
CA TRP A 208 -1.73 10.45 -14.06
C TRP A 208 -2.74 9.47 -14.65
N GLU A 209 -4.04 9.74 -14.51
CA GLU A 209 -5.05 8.96 -15.21
C GLU A 209 -4.94 9.19 -16.72
N GLN A 210 -4.80 8.11 -17.48
CA GLN A 210 -4.98 8.20 -18.92
C GLN A 210 -6.49 8.17 -19.20
N PRO A 211 -7.05 9.12 -19.97
CA PRO A 211 -8.39 8.91 -20.50
C PRO A 211 -8.38 7.64 -21.35
N PRO A 212 -9.46 6.84 -21.35
CA PRO A 212 -9.52 5.66 -22.20
C PRO A 212 -9.27 6.11 -23.64
N LYS A 213 -8.21 5.59 -24.28
CA LYS A 213 -8.03 5.72 -25.72
C LYS A 213 -9.22 5.03 -26.39
N ARG A 214 -10.30 5.76 -26.67
CA ARG A 214 -11.35 5.31 -27.57
C ARG A 214 -10.74 5.15 -28.96
N ARG A 215 -10.25 3.97 -29.26
CA ARG A 215 -9.96 3.53 -30.63
C ARG A 215 -10.40 2.09 -30.82
N TRP A 216 -11.72 1.95 -30.95
CA TRP A 216 -12.29 1.01 -31.91
C TRP A 216 -13.20 1.83 -32.81
N SER A 217 -12.65 2.41 -33.88
CA SER A 217 -13.50 2.76 -35.02
C SER A 217 -13.81 1.47 -35.77
N LEU A 218 -15.08 1.08 -35.80
CA LEU A 218 -15.65 0.00 -36.61
C LEU A 218 -15.52 0.21 -38.13
N ARG A 219 -14.45 0.88 -38.60
CA ARG A 219 -14.16 1.10 -40.03
C ARG A 219 -13.08 0.18 -40.61
N SER A 220 -12.51 -0.74 -39.82
CA SER A 220 -11.58 -1.75 -40.33
C SER A 220 -12.19 -3.15 -40.51
N LEU A 221 -13.52 -3.29 -40.40
CA LEU A 221 -14.22 -4.57 -40.61
C LEU A 221 -15.17 -4.57 -41.83
N LEU A 222 -15.19 -3.51 -42.64
CA LEU A 222 -15.97 -3.43 -43.89
C LEU A 222 -15.17 -2.77 -45.01
N GLY A 223 -13.96 -3.27 -45.25
CA GLY A 223 -13.15 -2.93 -46.41
C GLY A 223 -12.61 -4.22 -47.05
N GLY A 224 -13.46 -4.86 -47.83
CA GLY A 224 -13.21 -6.11 -48.58
C GLY A 224 -14.50 -6.63 -49.17
#